data_AF-A0AAD5USS7-F1
#
_entry.id   AF-A0AAD5USS7-F1
#
_cell.length_a   1.000
_cell.length_b   1.000
_cell.length_c   1.000
_cell.angle_alpha   90.00
_cell.angle_beta   90.00
_cell.angle_gamma   90.00
#
_symmetry.space_group_name_H-M   'P 1'
#
loop_
_entity.id
_entity.type
_entity.pdbx_description
1 polymer ?
#
loop_
_entity_poly.entity_id
_entity_poly.type
_entity_poly.pdbx_seq_one_letter_code
_entity_poly.pdbx_strand_id
1 'polypeptide(L)'
;MPSFSSQTSEPIEPDTLRVLITGFGPFSGYTQNPSWLAVRRLHNTTTTVKTQSASTPPTLLRSASQDLLSTRRVHITTLEVPVTYQAVLSTVPGFHTRPPTLPPVDDATLVSIPPPTEGYDFIFHVGVAGRGPIRVETLAHKLGYRMKDVEGQYAPIVHLSDEDEKNVLVSGNTQSNDLRIGVDRDEGVEPSNHEPIRGFGKGYEGFANSLCTDLDVSRLIAHLKESGIEMRVTFCVTSFTIVL
;
A
#
# COMPACT_ATOMS: atom_id res chain seq x y z
N MET A 1 23.95 -2.65 -5.44
CA MET A 1 22.76 -3.43 -5.85
C MET A 1 22.65 -4.63 -4.93
N PRO A 2 21.61 -4.75 -4.08
CA PRO A 2 21.41 -5.97 -3.30
C PRO A 2 21.24 -7.17 -4.24
N SER A 3 21.92 -8.27 -3.95
CA SER A 3 21.81 -9.53 -4.70
C SER A 3 20.56 -10.26 -4.22
N PHE A 4 19.63 -10.51 -5.14
CA PHE A 4 18.46 -11.36 -4.89
C PHE A 4 18.81 -12.77 -5.37
N SER A 5 18.78 -13.75 -4.47
CA SER A 5 18.91 -15.17 -4.87
C SER A 5 17.51 -15.76 -5.03
N SER A 6 17.21 -16.28 -6.22
CA SER A 6 16.03 -17.12 -6.44
C SER A 6 16.37 -18.53 -5.96
N GLN A 7 15.84 -18.95 -4.82
CA GLN A 7 16.09 -20.28 -4.29
C GLN A 7 14.79 -21.08 -4.19
N THR A 8 14.95 -22.36 -4.53
CA THR A 8 14.07 -23.49 -4.29
C THR A 8 13.45 -23.46 -2.88
N SER A 9 12.34 -24.17 -2.71
CA SER A 9 11.45 -24.26 -1.53
C SER A 9 12.13 -24.67 -0.21
N GLU A 10 13.17 -23.97 0.22
CA GLU A 10 13.74 -24.13 1.54
C GLU A 10 12.77 -23.58 2.59
N PRO A 11 12.66 -24.25 3.75
CA PRO A 11 11.81 -23.78 4.83
C PRO A 11 12.30 -22.41 5.31
N ILE A 12 11.39 -21.43 5.31
CA ILE A 12 11.68 -20.06 5.73
C ILE A 12 11.95 -20.08 7.24
N GLU A 13 13.10 -19.55 7.65
CA GLU A 13 13.51 -19.57 9.05
C GLU A 13 12.55 -18.75 9.93
N PRO A 14 12.23 -19.21 11.16
CA PRO A 14 11.26 -18.55 12.03
C PRO A 14 11.53 -17.08 12.38
N ASP A 15 12.80 -16.65 12.41
CA ASP A 15 13.19 -15.25 12.72
C ASP A 15 13.26 -14.35 11.46
N THR A 16 12.92 -14.89 10.29
CA THR A 16 12.88 -14.11 9.04
C THR A 16 11.66 -13.21 9.03
N LEU A 17 11.87 -11.91 8.85
CA LEU A 17 10.79 -10.93 8.65
C LEU A 17 9.98 -11.29 7.40
N ARG A 18 8.65 -11.38 7.55
CA ARG A 18 7.71 -11.75 6.50
C ARG A 18 7.07 -10.49 5.94
N VAL A 19 7.38 -10.18 4.68
CA VAL A 19 6.89 -8.98 3.99
C VAL A 19 5.95 -9.38 2.85
N LEU A 20 4.76 -8.76 2.81
CA LEU A 20 3.87 -8.82 1.65
C LEU A 20 4.02 -7.55 0.83
N ILE A 21 4.30 -7.67 -0.46
CA ILE A 21 4.30 -6.53 -1.39
C ILE A 21 3.22 -6.74 -2.45
N THR A 22 2.30 -5.79 -2.60
CA THR A 22 1.26 -5.91 -3.63
C THR A 22 1.55 -5.00 -4.82
N GLY A 23 1.13 -5.44 -6.00
CA GLY A 23 0.99 -4.60 -7.19
C GLY A 23 -0.43 -4.72 -7.71
N PHE A 24 -0.88 -3.75 -8.49
CA PHE A 24 -2.19 -3.83 -9.13
C PHE A 24 -2.14 -4.59 -10.43
N GLY A 25 -3.22 -5.26 -10.80
CA GLY A 25 -3.37 -5.91 -12.09
C GLY A 25 -3.72 -4.95 -13.23
N PRO A 26 -4.00 -5.48 -14.43
CA PRO A 26 -4.32 -4.69 -15.62
C PRO A 26 -5.45 -3.69 -15.37
N PHE A 27 -5.31 -2.47 -15.89
CA PHE A 27 -6.36 -1.46 -15.83
C PHE A 27 -6.19 -0.42 -16.93
N SER A 28 -7.30 0.20 -17.36
CA SER A 28 -7.29 1.18 -18.46
C SER A 28 -6.58 0.58 -19.70
N GLY A 29 -5.73 1.34 -20.38
CA GLY A 29 -4.92 0.86 -21.50
C GLY A 29 -3.70 -0.01 -21.13
N TYR A 30 -3.49 -0.34 -19.85
CA TYR A 30 -2.36 -1.17 -19.42
C TYR A 30 -2.74 -2.66 -19.44
N THR A 31 -2.26 -3.39 -20.43
CA THR A 31 -2.35 -4.87 -20.47
C THR A 31 -1.51 -5.54 -19.39
N GLN A 32 -0.44 -4.88 -18.96
CA GLN A 32 0.35 -5.23 -17.79
C GLN A 32 0.61 -3.95 -17.00
N ASN A 33 0.30 -4.00 -15.71
CA ASN A 33 0.41 -2.84 -14.85
C ASN A 33 1.86 -2.67 -14.36
N PRO A 34 2.47 -1.48 -14.52
CA PRO A 34 3.83 -1.22 -14.07
C PRO A 34 4.09 -1.54 -12.59
N SER A 35 3.11 -1.36 -11.71
CA SER A 35 3.25 -1.70 -10.29
C SER A 35 3.46 -3.19 -10.08
N TRP A 36 2.67 -4.03 -10.76
CA TRP A 36 2.84 -5.49 -10.73
C TRP A 36 4.18 -5.92 -11.33
N LEU A 37 4.56 -5.36 -12.48
CA LEU A 37 5.85 -5.66 -13.12
C LEU A 37 7.05 -5.33 -12.22
N ALA A 38 6.96 -4.26 -11.44
CA ALA A 38 8.02 -3.84 -10.53
C ALA A 38 8.22 -4.84 -9.37
N VAL A 39 7.11 -5.36 -8.82
CA VAL A 39 7.14 -6.17 -7.59
C VAL A 39 7.20 -7.67 -7.86
N ARG A 40 6.59 -8.19 -8.93
CA ARG A 40 6.46 -9.65 -9.18
C ARG A 40 7.80 -10.41 -9.16
N ARG A 41 8.87 -9.76 -9.60
CA ARG A 41 10.24 -10.34 -9.62
C ARG A 41 10.86 -10.52 -8.23
N LEU A 42 10.29 -9.89 -7.22
CA LEU A 42 10.70 -10.00 -5.82
C LEU A 42 10.02 -11.18 -5.11
N HIS A 43 9.08 -11.85 -5.78
CA HIS A 43 8.36 -12.99 -5.22
C HIS A 43 9.32 -14.11 -4.81
N ASN A 44 9.14 -14.63 -3.60
CA ASN A 44 9.97 -15.66 -3.01
C ASN A 44 11.45 -15.31 -2.92
N THR A 45 11.80 -14.03 -2.82
CA THR A 45 13.19 -13.61 -2.61
C THR A 45 13.44 -13.40 -1.13
N THR A 46 14.65 -13.75 -0.69
CA THR A 46 15.14 -13.42 0.64
C THR A 46 16.27 -12.40 0.51
N THR A 47 16.20 -11.34 1.31
CA THR A 47 17.25 -10.34 1.43
C THR A 47 17.67 -10.16 2.88
N THR A 48 18.79 -9.49 3.09
CA THR A 48 19.41 -9.33 4.40
C THR A 48 19.58 -7.85 4.68
N VAL A 49 18.98 -7.40 5.78
CA VAL A 49 18.99 -5.99 6.19
C VAL A 49 19.79 -5.84 7.47
N LYS A 50 20.66 -4.83 7.51
CA LYS A 50 21.36 -4.42 8.73
C LYS A 50 20.46 -3.45 9.47
N THR A 51 20.05 -3.80 10.69
CA THR A 51 19.30 -2.92 11.57
C THR A 51 20.16 -2.50 12.76
N GLN A 52 19.96 -1.28 13.24
CA GLN A 52 20.57 -0.83 14.50
C GLN A 52 19.79 -1.45 15.65
N SER A 53 20.46 -2.23 16.51
CA SER A 53 19.81 -2.82 17.68
C SER A 53 19.23 -1.74 18.60
N ALA A 54 17.90 -1.71 18.73
CA ALA A 54 17.18 -0.75 19.58
C ALA A 54 17.24 -1.10 21.09
N SER A 55 17.92 -2.18 21.48
CA SER A 55 17.93 -2.69 22.85
C SER A 55 19.31 -2.53 23.52
N THR A 56 19.68 -1.31 23.91
CA THR A 56 20.65 -1.15 25.01
C THR A 56 20.20 -0.01 25.93
N PRO A 57 19.84 -0.25 27.20
CA PRO A 57 19.60 0.84 28.15
C PRO A 57 20.89 1.68 28.34
N PRO A 58 20.79 3.01 28.58
CA PRO A 58 21.91 3.94 28.44
C PRO A 58 23.02 3.83 29.51
N THR A 59 22.98 2.85 30.41
CA THR A 59 23.75 2.88 31.65
C THR A 59 25.11 2.16 31.62
N LEU A 60 25.52 1.50 30.53
CA LEU A 60 26.79 0.77 30.49
C LEU A 60 27.64 1.03 29.22
N LEU A 61 27.93 2.30 28.88
CA LEU A 61 28.95 2.61 27.89
C LEU A 61 30.13 3.37 28.49
N ARG A 62 31.08 2.61 29.02
CA ARG A 62 32.49 2.97 28.92
C ARG A 62 33.25 1.75 28.38
N SER A 63 33.76 1.93 27.17
CA SER A 63 34.84 1.15 26.56
C SER A 63 34.43 -0.15 25.84
N ALA A 64 33.89 -0.04 24.63
CA ALA A 64 34.38 -0.80 23.46
C ALA A 64 33.63 -0.34 22.19
N SER A 65 34.42 -0.21 21.14
CA SER A 65 34.13 0.25 19.79
C SER A 65 33.36 -0.77 18.91
N GLN A 66 32.68 -0.24 17.89
CA GLN A 66 32.16 -0.88 16.65
C GLN A 66 30.81 -1.62 16.70
N ASP A 67 29.82 -1.01 16.02
CA ASP A 67 28.73 -1.62 15.25
C ASP A 67 27.95 -2.80 15.85
N LEU A 68 26.98 -2.49 16.72
CA LEU A 68 25.86 -3.39 17.05
C LEU A 68 24.77 -3.37 15.96
N LEU A 69 25.15 -3.57 14.70
CA LEU A 69 24.21 -3.78 13.61
C LEU A 69 23.77 -5.25 13.62
N SER A 70 22.55 -5.53 14.05
CA SER A 70 22.00 -6.88 13.89
C SER A 70 21.56 -7.08 12.44
N THR A 71 21.83 -8.27 11.92
CA THR A 71 21.53 -8.62 10.55
C THR A 71 20.27 -9.48 10.56
N ARG A 72 19.18 -9.01 9.95
CA ARG A 72 17.91 -9.73 9.87
C ARG A 72 17.61 -10.12 8.44
N ARG A 73 17.07 -11.33 8.24
CA ARG A 73 16.57 -11.77 6.94
C ARG A 73 15.15 -11.27 6.73
N VAL A 74 14.83 -10.98 5.49
CA VAL A 74 13.51 -10.53 5.03
C VAL A 74 13.11 -11.41 3.87
N HIS A 75 12.01 -12.15 4.04
CA HIS A 75 11.38 -12.92 2.98
C HIS A 75 10.23 -12.11 2.37
N ILE A 76 10.22 -12.02 1.05
CA ILE A 76 9.24 -11.23 0.30
C ILE A 76 8.26 -12.17 -0.40
N THR A 77 6.98 -12.04 -0.05
CA THR A 77 5.85 -12.56 -0.81
C THR A 77 5.24 -11.43 -1.62
N THR A 78 4.86 -11.69 -2.86
CA THR A 78 4.15 -10.69 -3.67
C THR A 78 2.81 -11.18 -4.17
N LEU A 79 1.87 -10.26 -4.33
CA LEU A 79 0.51 -10.55 -4.77
C LEU A 79 0.00 -9.48 -5.75
N GLU A 80 -0.67 -9.92 -6.81
CA GLU A 80 -1.38 -9.04 -7.75
C GLU A 80 -2.81 -8.81 -7.24
N VAL A 81 -3.25 -7.55 -7.17
CA VAL A 81 -4.60 -7.17 -6.72
C VAL A 81 -5.37 -6.58 -7.90
N PRO A 82 -6.59 -7.06 -8.23
CA PRO A 82 -7.39 -6.46 -9.29
C PRO A 82 -7.76 -5.01 -8.98
N VAL A 83 -7.84 -4.16 -10.02
CA VAL A 83 -8.21 -2.74 -9.90
C VAL A 83 -9.72 -2.57 -9.87
N THR A 84 -10.39 -3.27 -8.95
CA THR A 84 -11.84 -3.16 -8.70
C THR A 84 -12.10 -2.90 -7.24
N TYR A 85 -13.10 -2.09 -6.93
CA TYR A 85 -13.43 -1.78 -5.53
C TYR A 85 -13.82 -3.06 -4.76
N GLN A 86 -14.52 -3.97 -5.42
CA GLN A 86 -14.97 -5.22 -4.83
C GLN A 86 -13.81 -6.18 -4.54
N ALA A 87 -12.84 -6.32 -5.45
CA ALA A 87 -11.67 -7.16 -5.20
C ALA A 87 -10.86 -6.62 -4.02
N VAL A 88 -10.63 -5.32 -3.98
CA VAL A 88 -9.90 -4.67 -2.87
C VAL A 88 -10.63 -4.89 -1.53
N LEU A 89 -11.95 -4.64 -1.48
CA LEU A 89 -12.76 -4.83 -0.26
C LEU A 89 -12.80 -6.29 0.23
N SER A 90 -12.75 -7.25 -0.68
CA SER A 90 -12.82 -8.68 -0.33
C SER A 90 -11.47 -9.30 0.00
N THR A 91 -10.37 -8.76 -0.52
CA THR A 91 -9.02 -9.36 -0.40
C THR A 91 -8.17 -8.69 0.67
N VAL A 92 -8.09 -7.35 0.67
CA VAL A 92 -7.13 -6.61 1.51
C VAL A 92 -7.33 -6.88 3.00
N PRO A 93 -8.55 -6.88 3.57
CA PRO A 93 -8.73 -7.22 4.99
C PRO A 93 -8.13 -8.58 5.38
N GLY A 94 -8.16 -9.55 4.46
CA GLY A 94 -7.57 -10.88 4.65
C GLY A 94 -6.04 -10.85 4.78
N PHE A 95 -5.35 -9.83 4.26
CA PHE A 95 -3.89 -9.73 4.38
C PHE A 95 -3.44 -9.47 5.82
N HIS A 96 -4.29 -8.82 6.61
CA HIS A 96 -4.01 -8.40 7.99
C HIS A 96 -4.48 -9.43 9.03
N THR A 97 -5.15 -10.52 8.63
CA THR A 97 -5.55 -11.58 9.56
C THR A 97 -4.36 -12.41 10.02
N ARG A 98 -4.51 -13.13 11.14
CA ARG A 98 -3.50 -14.03 11.69
C ARG A 98 -4.12 -15.42 11.87
N PRO A 99 -3.96 -16.36 10.92
CA PRO A 99 -3.13 -16.29 9.70
C PRO A 99 -3.75 -15.43 8.57
N PRO A 100 -2.95 -14.89 7.63
CA PRO A 100 -3.45 -14.18 6.46
C PRO A 100 -4.25 -15.09 5.52
N THR A 101 -5.32 -14.53 4.95
CA THR A 101 -6.11 -15.16 3.90
C THR A 101 -5.79 -14.49 2.56
N LEU A 102 -5.04 -15.18 1.70
CA LEU A 102 -4.67 -14.68 0.38
C LEU A 102 -5.59 -15.27 -0.70
N PRO A 103 -5.95 -14.50 -1.74
CA PRO A 103 -6.62 -15.06 -2.90
C PRO A 103 -5.68 -16.05 -3.62
N PRO A 104 -6.24 -17.02 -4.37
CA PRO A 104 -5.46 -17.91 -5.20
C PRO A 104 -4.61 -17.11 -6.21
N VAL A 105 -3.39 -17.56 -6.43
CA VAL A 105 -2.48 -16.96 -7.42
C VAL A 105 -2.77 -17.59 -8.78
N ASP A 106 -3.29 -16.79 -9.71
CA ASP A 106 -3.61 -17.25 -11.08
C ASP A 106 -2.37 -17.38 -11.98
N ASP A 107 -1.22 -16.85 -11.54
CA ASP A 107 0.05 -16.95 -12.27
C ASP A 107 0.76 -18.27 -11.95
N ALA A 108 0.65 -19.24 -12.88
CA ALA A 108 1.31 -20.54 -12.78
C ALA A 108 2.85 -20.47 -12.73
N THR A 109 3.46 -19.31 -13.02
CA THR A 109 4.91 -19.12 -12.91
C THR A 109 5.36 -18.78 -11.50
N LEU A 110 4.44 -18.39 -10.61
CA LEU A 110 4.74 -18.07 -9.22
C LEU A 110 4.61 -19.31 -8.34
N VAL A 111 5.62 -19.51 -7.48
CA VAL A 111 5.63 -20.59 -6.51
C VAL A 111 4.63 -20.25 -5.41
N SER A 112 3.70 -21.16 -5.10
CA SER A 112 2.80 -20.99 -3.97
C SER A 112 3.57 -21.15 -2.65
N ILE A 113 3.52 -20.12 -1.80
CA ILE A 113 4.17 -20.09 -0.49
C ILE A 113 3.07 -19.98 0.57
N PRO A 114 3.08 -20.84 1.61
CA PRO A 114 2.12 -20.70 2.69
C PRO A 114 2.30 -19.34 3.40
N PRO A 115 1.18 -18.63 3.69
CA PRO A 115 1.25 -17.40 4.45
C PRO A 115 1.75 -17.68 5.87
N PRO A 116 2.44 -16.71 6.51
CA PRO A 116 2.93 -16.86 7.88
C PRO A 116 1.77 -17.03 8.88
N THR A 117 1.87 -17.99 9.80
CA THR A 117 0.79 -18.28 10.77
C THR A 117 0.45 -17.06 11.63
N GLU A 118 1.46 -16.29 12.01
CA GLU A 118 1.33 -15.11 12.85
C GLU A 118 0.98 -13.83 12.07
N GLY A 119 0.81 -13.89 10.76
CA GLY A 119 0.62 -12.69 9.93
C GLY A 119 1.92 -12.14 9.33
N TYR A 120 1.78 -11.19 8.41
CA TYR A 120 2.92 -10.45 7.86
C TYR A 120 3.42 -9.41 8.87
N ASP A 121 4.74 -9.24 8.95
CA ASP A 121 5.36 -8.19 9.76
C ASP A 121 5.23 -6.81 9.11
N PHE A 122 5.13 -6.79 7.78
CA PHE A 122 5.00 -5.56 7.00
C PHE A 122 4.27 -5.82 5.68
N ILE A 123 3.37 -4.91 5.31
CA ILE A 123 2.62 -4.94 4.05
C ILE A 123 2.92 -3.65 3.30
N PHE A 124 3.30 -3.77 2.03
CA PHE A 124 3.67 -2.64 1.18
C PHE A 124 2.88 -2.65 -0.13
N HIS A 125 1.95 -1.70 -0.27
CA HIS A 125 1.13 -1.56 -1.46
C HIS A 125 1.83 -0.67 -2.49
N VAL A 126 2.03 -1.17 -3.71
CA VAL A 126 2.61 -0.42 -4.82
C VAL A 126 1.55 -0.16 -5.88
N GLY A 127 1.36 1.11 -6.21
CA GLY A 127 0.42 1.56 -7.25
C GLY A 127 1.10 2.33 -8.37
N VAL A 128 0.32 2.61 -9.41
CA VAL A 128 0.75 3.50 -10.51
C VAL A 128 0.11 4.86 -10.33
N ALA A 129 0.94 5.89 -10.32
CA ALA A 129 0.52 7.28 -10.41
C ALA A 129 0.82 7.84 -11.81
N GLY A 130 0.33 9.05 -12.08
CA GLY A 130 0.68 9.79 -13.30
C GLY A 130 2.19 10.03 -13.43
N ARG A 131 2.59 10.64 -14.55
CA ARG A 131 4.02 10.90 -14.85
C ARG A 131 4.72 11.64 -13.70
N GLY A 132 5.97 11.26 -13.44
CA GLY A 132 6.82 11.92 -12.46
C GLY A 132 7.71 10.94 -11.68
N PRO A 133 8.40 11.44 -10.63
CA PRO A 133 9.21 10.62 -9.74
C PRO A 133 8.34 9.71 -8.87
N ILE A 134 8.98 8.78 -8.17
CA ILE A 134 8.32 7.93 -7.16
C ILE A 134 7.66 8.82 -6.11
N ARG A 135 6.48 8.39 -5.65
CA ARG A 135 5.72 9.04 -4.59
C ARG A 135 5.55 8.09 -3.43
N VAL A 136 5.67 8.61 -2.22
CA VAL A 136 5.31 7.90 -0.99
C VAL A 136 4.15 8.62 -0.37
N GLU A 137 3.10 7.86 -0.11
CA GLU A 137 1.83 8.35 0.39
C GLU A 137 1.86 8.37 1.91
N THR A 138 1.52 9.52 2.49
CA THR A 138 1.53 9.72 3.95
C THR A 138 0.16 9.62 4.58
N LEU A 139 -0.91 9.72 3.77
CA LEU A 139 -2.30 9.77 4.21
C LEU A 139 -3.19 8.99 3.23
N ALA A 140 -3.96 8.05 3.76
CA ALA A 140 -5.03 7.38 3.04
C ALA A 140 -6.40 7.94 3.46
N HIS A 141 -7.32 8.03 2.51
CA HIS A 141 -8.71 8.40 2.76
C HIS A 141 -9.64 7.21 2.58
N LYS A 142 -10.59 7.08 3.49
CA LYS A 142 -11.64 6.04 3.44
C LYS A 142 -12.74 6.37 2.43
N LEU A 143 -12.94 7.66 2.15
CA LEU A 143 -14.07 8.21 1.39
C LEU A 143 -13.58 9.08 0.23
N GLY A 144 -14.48 9.44 -0.69
CA GLY A 144 -14.19 10.34 -1.82
C GLY A 144 -13.96 9.63 -3.15
N TYR A 145 -14.23 8.32 -3.22
CA TYR A 145 -14.01 7.49 -4.41
C TYR A 145 -15.14 7.66 -5.42
N ARG A 146 -15.06 8.74 -6.22
CA ARG A 146 -16.06 9.09 -7.24
C ARG A 146 -15.75 8.57 -8.63
N MET A 147 -14.58 7.96 -8.85
CA MET A 147 -14.23 7.38 -10.15
C MET A 147 -14.73 5.95 -10.27
N LYS A 148 -15.05 5.54 -11.50
CA LYS A 148 -15.32 4.14 -11.82
C LYS A 148 -14.02 3.34 -11.82
N ASP A 149 -14.10 2.08 -11.43
CA ASP A 149 -13.02 1.13 -11.55
C ASP A 149 -12.89 0.55 -12.98
N VAL A 150 -12.01 -0.45 -13.16
CA VAL A 150 -11.78 -1.06 -14.49
C VAL A 150 -13.01 -1.76 -15.06
N GLU A 151 -13.97 -2.15 -14.22
CA GLU A 151 -15.24 -2.77 -14.60
C GLU A 151 -16.37 -1.74 -14.78
N GLY A 152 -16.05 -0.45 -14.70
CA GLY A 152 -17.03 0.62 -14.82
C GLY A 152 -17.90 0.80 -13.56
N GLN A 153 -17.52 0.19 -12.43
CA GLN A 153 -18.29 0.22 -11.19
C GLN A 153 -17.81 1.34 -10.27
N TYR A 154 -18.74 1.97 -9.56
CA TYR A 154 -18.40 2.95 -8.52
C TYR A 154 -18.10 2.26 -7.20
N ALA A 155 -17.33 2.93 -6.33
CA ALA A 155 -17.20 2.50 -4.94
C ALA A 155 -18.57 2.45 -4.25
N PRO A 156 -18.74 1.57 -3.24
CA PRO A 156 -19.97 1.49 -2.48
C PRO A 156 -20.37 2.83 -1.87
N ILE A 157 -21.68 3.04 -1.76
CA ILE A 157 -22.23 4.18 -1.04
C ILE A 157 -22.00 3.96 0.46
N VAL A 158 -21.50 4.98 1.14
CA VAL A 158 -21.28 4.97 2.58
C VAL A 158 -22.35 5.85 3.22
N HIS A 159 -23.14 5.25 4.11
CA HIS A 159 -24.09 5.98 4.94
C HIS A 159 -23.36 6.50 6.18
N LEU A 160 -23.24 7.81 6.27
CA LEU A 160 -22.63 8.49 7.41
C LEU A 160 -23.71 8.98 8.37
N SER A 161 -23.33 9.22 9.62
CA SER A 161 -24.18 9.98 10.54
C SER A 161 -24.16 11.46 10.16
N ASP A 162 -25.19 12.23 10.53
CA ASP A 162 -25.27 13.67 10.23
C ASP A 162 -24.04 14.46 10.72
N GLU A 163 -23.41 14.03 11.82
CA GLU A 163 -22.19 14.64 12.35
C GLU A 163 -20.95 14.30 11.52
N ASP A 164 -20.86 13.06 11.00
CA ASP A 164 -19.78 12.64 10.12
C ASP A 164 -19.87 13.29 8.74
N GLU A 165 -21.09 13.48 8.21
CA GLU A 165 -21.29 14.17 6.93
C GLU A 165 -20.75 15.59 6.94
N LYS A 166 -21.01 16.35 8.01
CA LYS A 166 -20.49 17.72 8.17
C LYS A 166 -18.96 17.72 8.18
N ASN A 167 -18.33 16.79 8.89
CA ASN A 167 -16.87 16.69 8.96
C ASN A 167 -16.25 16.36 7.59
N VAL A 168 -16.87 15.46 6.82
CA VAL A 168 -16.39 15.08 5.49
C VAL A 168 -16.52 16.23 4.48
N LEU A 169 -17.63 16.97 4.50
CA LEU A 169 -17.85 18.12 3.60
C LEU A 169 -16.85 19.26 3.84
N VAL A 170 -16.46 19.49 5.10
CA VAL A 170 -15.44 20.50 5.45
C VAL A 170 -14.06 20.09 4.94
N SER A 171 -13.67 18.82 5.05
CA SER A 171 -12.36 18.34 4.57
C SER A 171 -12.27 18.20 3.04
N GLY A 172 -13.38 17.91 2.35
CA GLY A 172 -13.40 17.70 0.89
C GLY A 172 -13.13 18.95 0.05
N ASN A 173 -13.48 20.13 0.54
CA ASN A 173 -13.31 21.39 -0.22
C ASN A 173 -11.86 21.86 -0.38
N THR A 174 -10.91 21.30 0.39
CA THR A 174 -9.49 21.70 0.33
C THR A 174 -8.64 20.84 -0.60
N GLN A 175 -9.11 19.65 -1.03
CA GLN A 175 -8.25 18.63 -1.68
C GLN A 175 -8.49 18.39 -3.19
N SER A 176 -9.50 19.00 -3.79
CA SER A 176 -9.98 18.65 -5.16
C SER A 176 -9.10 19.10 -6.35
N ASN A 177 -7.88 19.61 -6.13
CA ASN A 177 -7.10 20.24 -7.21
C ASN A 177 -6.03 19.38 -7.89
N ASP A 178 -5.63 18.22 -7.33
CA ASP A 178 -4.36 17.58 -7.75
C ASP A 178 -4.46 16.34 -8.66
N LEU A 179 -5.67 15.93 -9.08
CA LEU A 179 -5.87 14.79 -10.00
C LEU A 179 -6.87 15.13 -11.11
N ARG A 180 -6.48 16.01 -12.03
CA ARG A 180 -7.14 16.14 -13.34
C ARG A 180 -6.37 15.33 -14.39
N ILE A 181 -6.61 14.03 -14.44
CA ILE A 181 -6.37 13.26 -15.66
C ILE A 181 -7.51 13.62 -16.61
N GLY A 182 -7.17 14.24 -17.75
CA GLY A 182 -8.09 14.88 -18.67
C GLY A 182 -9.11 13.92 -19.26
N VAL A 183 -10.33 13.98 -18.73
CA VAL A 183 -11.55 13.48 -19.37
C VAL A 183 -12.49 14.67 -19.44
N ASP A 184 -13.00 14.93 -20.65
CA ASP A 184 -13.78 16.09 -21.02
C ASP A 184 -14.93 16.36 -20.04
N ARG A 185 -15.02 17.62 -19.60
CA ARG A 185 -16.13 18.12 -18.77
C ARG A 185 -17.34 18.34 -19.66
N ASP A 186 -18.37 17.54 -19.47
CA ASP A 186 -19.72 17.87 -19.88
C ASP A 186 -20.23 19.00 -18.97
N GLU A 187 -20.46 20.18 -19.53
CA GLU A 187 -20.97 21.36 -18.82
C GLU A 187 -22.50 21.35 -18.83
N GLY A 188 -23.11 21.29 -17.64
CA GLY A 188 -24.49 21.73 -17.45
C GLY A 188 -25.37 20.81 -16.61
N VAL A 189 -25.19 20.78 -15.29
CA VAL A 189 -26.23 20.28 -14.37
C VAL A 189 -26.28 21.17 -13.12
N GLU A 190 -27.46 21.76 -12.88
CA GLU A 190 -27.85 22.53 -11.70
C GLU A 190 -27.73 21.68 -10.39
N PRO A 191 -27.25 22.26 -9.27
CA PRO A 191 -26.90 21.50 -8.06
C PRO A 191 -28.13 21.29 -7.17
N SER A 192 -28.86 20.18 -7.35
CA SER A 192 -30.00 19.86 -6.46
C SER A 192 -30.13 18.39 -6.03
N ASN A 193 -29.05 17.61 -6.10
CA ASN A 193 -28.93 16.37 -5.33
C ASN A 193 -27.48 16.21 -4.91
N HIS A 194 -27.21 16.16 -3.60
CA HIS A 194 -25.87 15.85 -3.10
C HIS A 194 -25.43 14.50 -3.68
N GLU A 195 -24.35 14.48 -4.45
CA GLU A 195 -23.78 13.22 -4.93
C GLU A 195 -23.53 12.30 -3.71
N PRO A 196 -23.89 11.01 -3.79
CA PRO A 196 -23.72 10.11 -2.67
C PRO A 196 -22.24 9.99 -2.29
N ILE A 197 -21.96 9.97 -0.99
CA ILE A 197 -20.60 9.74 -0.47
C ILE A 197 -20.23 8.29 -0.75
N ARG A 198 -19.07 8.08 -1.39
CA ARG A 198 -18.60 6.76 -1.82
C ARG A 198 -17.23 6.45 -1.25
N GLY A 199 -17.00 5.18 -0.91
CA GLY A 199 -15.74 4.70 -0.38
C GLY A 199 -15.88 3.39 0.37
N PHE A 200 -14.99 3.17 1.34
CA PHE A 200 -14.90 1.94 2.12
C PHE A 200 -15.71 2.08 3.41
N GLY A 201 -17.00 1.70 3.38
CA GLY A 201 -17.87 1.75 4.55
C GLY A 201 -17.88 0.45 5.34
N LYS A 202 -18.55 -0.56 4.76
CA LYS A 202 -18.78 -1.86 5.40
C LYS A 202 -17.47 -2.60 5.67
N GLY A 203 -17.26 -3.00 6.93
CA GLY A 203 -16.03 -3.67 7.40
C GLY A 203 -14.90 -2.70 7.79
N TYR A 204 -15.09 -1.39 7.56
CA TYR A 204 -14.12 -0.35 7.85
C TYR A 204 -14.63 0.63 8.91
N GLU A 205 -15.76 0.34 9.57
CA GLU A 205 -16.44 1.23 10.52
C GLU A 205 -15.53 1.66 11.68
N GLY A 206 -14.63 0.79 12.13
CA GLY A 206 -13.68 1.07 13.20
C GLY A 206 -12.48 1.95 12.81
N PHE A 207 -12.31 2.26 11.52
CA PHE A 207 -11.20 3.08 11.04
C PHE A 207 -11.62 4.54 10.87
N ALA A 208 -10.69 5.44 11.20
CA ALA A 208 -10.84 6.87 10.94
C ALA A 208 -11.02 7.14 9.43
N ASN A 209 -11.64 8.27 9.10
CA ASN A 209 -11.84 8.68 7.71
C ASN A 209 -10.52 8.94 6.98
N SER A 210 -9.45 9.21 7.73
CA SER A 210 -8.10 9.33 7.24
C SER A 210 -7.13 8.56 8.13
N LEU A 211 -6.15 7.89 7.52
CA LEU A 211 -5.11 7.12 8.21
C LEU A 211 -3.74 7.57 7.73
N CYS A 212 -2.84 7.87 8.67
CA CYS A 212 -1.46 8.18 8.35
C CYS A 212 -0.63 6.90 8.20
N THR A 213 0.39 6.93 7.35
CA THR A 213 1.37 5.83 7.30
C THR A 213 2.25 5.82 8.56
N ASP A 214 2.55 4.63 9.07
CA ASP A 214 3.54 4.44 10.15
C ASP A 214 4.99 4.44 9.64
N LEU A 215 5.19 4.55 8.32
CA LEU A 215 6.52 4.64 7.73
C LEU A 215 7.20 5.95 8.11
N ASP A 216 8.49 5.87 8.48
CA ASP A 216 9.38 7.03 8.55
C ASP A 216 9.70 7.49 7.12
N VAL A 217 8.74 8.20 6.53
CA VAL A 217 8.83 8.66 5.14
C VAL A 217 10.06 9.53 4.97
N SER A 218 10.36 10.42 5.91
CA SER A 218 11.53 11.31 5.87
C SER A 218 12.84 10.54 5.73
N ARG A 219 13.05 9.50 6.55
CA ARG A 219 14.24 8.66 6.46
C ARG A 219 14.28 7.84 5.17
N LEU A 220 13.14 7.35 4.71
CA LEU A 220 13.03 6.65 3.43
C LEU A 220 13.45 7.56 2.27
N ILE A 221 13.03 8.83 2.24
CA ILE A 221 13.45 9.80 1.21
C ILE A 221 14.95 10.01 1.25
N ALA A 222 15.50 10.24 2.44
CA ALA A 222 16.93 10.48 2.60
C ALA A 222 17.74 9.32 2.02
N HIS A 223 17.38 8.09 2.41
CA HIS A 223 18.03 6.87 1.92
C HIS A 223 17.89 6.68 0.39
N LEU A 224 16.72 6.95 -0.18
CA LEU A 224 16.51 6.84 -1.63
C LEU A 224 17.28 7.90 -2.41
N LYS A 225 17.35 9.13 -1.91
CA LYS A 225 18.16 10.21 -2.49
C LYS A 225 19.65 9.87 -2.45
N GLU A 226 20.15 9.36 -1.34
CA GLU A 226 21.53 8.87 -1.20
C GLU A 226 21.83 7.72 -2.17
N SER A 227 20.81 6.91 -2.49
CA SER A 227 20.89 5.84 -3.48
C SER A 227 20.76 6.32 -4.93
N GLY A 228 20.62 7.63 -5.17
CA GLY A 228 20.48 8.22 -6.50
C GLY A 228 19.08 8.12 -7.12
N ILE A 229 18.05 7.83 -6.31
CA ILE A 229 16.66 7.70 -6.75
C ILE A 229 15.92 9.01 -6.43
N GLU A 230 15.34 9.65 -7.46
CA GLU A 230 14.51 10.85 -7.29
C GLU A 230 13.12 10.49 -6.74
N MET A 231 12.67 11.19 -5.69
CA MET A 231 11.39 10.94 -5.01
C MET A 231 10.72 12.23 -4.53
N ARG A 232 9.38 12.22 -4.50
CA ARG A 232 8.53 13.26 -3.89
C ARG A 232 7.61 12.68 -2.83
N VAL A 233 7.25 13.48 -1.82
CA VAL A 233 6.20 13.15 -0.85
C VAL A 233 4.87 13.62 -1.40
N THR A 234 3.85 12.79 -1.26
CA THR A 234 2.46 13.22 -1.46
C THR A 234 1.71 13.12 -0.13
N PHE A 235 0.87 14.12 0.14
CA PHE A 235 0.09 14.22 1.36
C PHE A 235 -1.30 13.57 1.27
N CYS A 236 -1.68 12.98 0.14
CA CYS A 236 -3.01 12.41 -0.06
C CYS A 236 -3.09 11.50 -1.29
N VAL A 237 -3.74 10.35 -1.10
CA VAL A 237 -4.26 9.51 -2.19
C VAL A 237 -5.76 9.75 -2.37
N THR A 238 -6.18 9.99 -3.61
CA THR A 238 -7.58 9.82 -4.04
C THR A 238 -7.76 8.73 -5.09
N SER A 239 -6.76 7.85 -5.29
CA SER A 239 -6.82 6.78 -6.29
C SER A 239 -6.16 5.47 -5.81
N PHE A 240 -7.01 4.46 -5.58
CA PHE A 240 -6.74 3.02 -5.46
C PHE A 240 -5.62 2.51 -4.54
N THR A 241 -4.95 3.33 -3.73
CA THR A 241 -3.95 2.80 -2.77
C THR A 241 -4.53 2.89 -1.37
N ILE A 242 -4.99 1.74 -0.86
CA ILE A 242 -5.35 1.59 0.55
C ILE A 242 -4.04 1.47 1.33
N VAL A 243 -3.81 2.38 2.27
CA VAL A 243 -2.81 2.19 3.33
C VAL A 243 -3.61 1.64 4.52
N LEU A 244 -3.42 0.36 4.83
CA LEU A 244 -3.89 -0.30 6.05
C LEU A 244 -2.69 -0.88 6.78
#